data_AF-A0A2R3N2M7-F1
#
_entry.id   AF-A0A2R3N2M7-F1
#
_cell.length_a   1.000
_cell.length_b   1.000
_cell.length_c   1.000
_cell.angle_alpha   90.00
_cell.angle_beta   90.00
_cell.angle_gamma   90.00
#
_symmetry.space_group_name_H-M   'P 1'
#
loop_
_entity.id
_entity.type
_entity.pdbx_description
1 polymer ?
#
loop_
_entity_poly.entity_id
_entity_poly.type
_entity_poly.pdbx_seq_one_letter_code
_entity_poly.pdbx_strand_id
1 'polypeptide(L)'
;MKRWSKLQSELYKVIDPTINFQIHCSVYRMGSRWGSSDLPRYFITLDNEIIFDYPKQFINEKKELKNLSRDSIAMTYPYNNDISDISDLFKEYLNTPKEELLDKHFHNDYWGLINILKAADKRIGKRRLEILRKRKGNIATQKVIARRLG
;
A
#
# COMPACT_ATOMS: atom_id res chain seq x y z
N MET A 1 0.75 -12.83 -13.57
CA MET A 1 0.03 -11.74 -12.88
C MET A 1 -1.48 -11.97 -12.63
N LYS A 2 -2.09 -13.12 -12.98
CA LYS A 2 -3.54 -13.38 -12.74
C LYS A 2 -4.03 -13.12 -11.30
N ARG A 3 -3.16 -13.26 -10.29
CA ARG A 3 -3.49 -13.01 -8.87
C ARG A 3 -3.64 -11.52 -8.53
N TRP A 4 -2.83 -10.64 -9.13
CA TRP A 4 -2.89 -9.20 -8.87
C TRP A 4 -4.17 -8.58 -9.44
N SER A 5 -4.50 -8.85 -10.71
CA SER A 5 -5.70 -8.25 -11.34
C SER A 5 -6.99 -8.61 -10.60
N LYS A 6 -7.10 -9.83 -10.06
CA LYS A 6 -8.23 -10.23 -9.22
C LYS A 6 -8.24 -9.46 -7.89
N LEU A 7 -7.11 -9.41 -7.19
CA LEU A 7 -6.98 -8.68 -5.92
C LEU A 7 -7.28 -7.18 -6.10
N GLN A 8 -6.76 -6.58 -7.16
CA GLN A 8 -6.99 -5.19 -7.53
C GLN A 8 -8.48 -4.92 -7.79
N SER A 9 -9.17 -5.81 -8.51
CA SER A 9 -10.62 -5.73 -8.71
C SER A 9 -11.39 -5.76 -7.38
N GLU A 10 -11.05 -6.67 -6.47
CA GLU A 10 -11.68 -6.73 -5.14
C GLU A 10 -11.41 -5.46 -4.30
N LEU A 11 -10.20 -4.89 -4.37
CA LEU A 11 -9.88 -3.60 -3.74
C LEU A 11 -10.77 -2.48 -4.27
N TYR A 12 -10.97 -2.39 -5.59
CA TYR A 12 -11.83 -1.35 -6.17
C TYR A 12 -13.31 -1.50 -5.82
N LYS A 13 -13.78 -2.69 -5.41
CA LYS A 13 -15.15 -2.83 -4.89
C LYS A 13 -15.35 -2.08 -3.58
N VAL A 14 -14.32 -1.94 -2.76
CA VAL A 14 -14.40 -1.25 -1.46
C VAL A 14 -13.93 0.20 -1.53
N ILE A 15 -13.10 0.58 -2.51
CA ILE A 15 -12.67 1.95 -2.71
C ILE A 15 -13.85 2.82 -3.18
N ASP A 16 -13.91 4.05 -2.67
CA ASP A 16 -14.87 5.06 -3.08
C ASP A 16 -14.66 5.44 -4.57
N PRO A 17 -15.63 5.19 -5.47
CA PRO A 17 -15.46 5.43 -6.90
C PRO A 17 -15.46 6.93 -7.26
N THR A 18 -15.81 7.81 -6.32
CA THR A 18 -15.88 9.27 -6.56
C THR A 18 -14.51 9.95 -6.49
N ILE A 19 -13.51 9.27 -5.92
CA ILE A 19 -12.13 9.73 -5.88
C ILE A 19 -11.33 9.02 -6.98
N ASN A 20 -10.48 9.76 -7.69
CA ASN A 20 -9.60 9.17 -8.71
C ASN A 20 -8.41 8.48 -8.03
N PHE A 21 -8.70 7.42 -7.29
CA PHE A 21 -7.74 6.61 -6.55
C PHE A 21 -7.42 5.34 -7.32
N GLN A 22 -6.14 5.12 -7.63
CA GLN A 22 -5.70 3.95 -8.39
C GLN A 22 -4.51 3.29 -7.70
N ILE A 23 -4.57 1.96 -7.58
CA ILE A 23 -3.48 1.13 -7.08
C ILE A 23 -2.85 0.41 -8.26
N HIS A 24 -1.55 0.55 -8.40
CA HIS A 24 -0.77 -0.05 -9.49
C HIS A 24 0.24 -1.04 -8.94
N CYS A 25 0.44 -2.14 -9.67
CA CYS A 25 1.55 -3.06 -9.48
C CYS A 25 2.20 -3.30 -10.85
N SER A 26 3.47 -2.96 -10.98
CA SER A 26 4.25 -3.14 -12.21
C SER A 26 5.48 -3.97 -11.91
N VAL A 27 5.69 -5.04 -12.67
CA VAL A 27 6.86 -5.90 -12.55
C VAL A 27 7.88 -5.51 -13.62
N TYR A 28 8.97 -4.86 -13.24
CA TYR A 28 10.07 -4.56 -14.13
C TYR A 28 10.99 -5.78 -14.23
N ARG A 29 11.10 -6.35 -15.43
CA ARG A 29 12.01 -7.49 -15.65
C ARG A 29 13.45 -6.99 -15.76
N MET A 30 14.30 -7.41 -14.84
CA MET A 30 15.75 -7.22 -14.98
C MET A 30 16.32 -8.45 -15.66
N GLY A 31 16.59 -8.35 -16.96
CA GLY A 31 17.35 -9.37 -17.68
C GLY A 31 18.84 -9.14 -17.45
N SER A 32 19.51 -10.03 -16.72
CA SER A 32 20.97 -10.06 -16.64
C SER A 32 21.52 -11.37 -17.22
N ARG A 33 22.80 -11.37 -17.61
CA ARG A 33 23.50 -12.57 -18.11
C ARG A 33 23.54 -13.72 -17.08
N TRP A 34 23.32 -13.43 -15.79
CA TRP A 34 23.46 -14.35 -14.67
C TRP A 34 22.13 -14.66 -13.96
N GLY A 35 21.00 -14.20 -14.50
CA GLY A 35 19.67 -14.43 -13.94
C GLY A 35 18.67 -13.34 -14.29
N SER A 36 17.38 -13.67 -14.27
CA SER A 36 16.28 -12.72 -14.39
C SER A 36 15.69 -12.44 -13.01
N SER A 37 15.73 -11.20 -12.54
CA SER A 37 15.02 -10.77 -11.32
C SER A 37 13.86 -9.87 -11.71
N ASP A 38 12.66 -10.24 -11.29
CA ASP A 38 11.45 -9.46 -11.49
C ASP A 38 11.33 -8.44 -10.35
N LEU A 39 11.25 -7.14 -10.67
CA LEU A 39 11.16 -6.05 -9.71
C LEU A 39 9.75 -5.46 -9.68
N PRO A 40 8.87 -5.91 -8.81
CA PRO A 40 7.59 -5.27 -8.63
C PRO A 40 7.74 -3.92 -7.94
N ARG A 41 6.97 -2.97 -8.45
CA ARG A 41 6.73 -1.67 -7.85
C ARG A 41 5.24 -1.55 -7.57
N TYR A 42 4.93 -1.22 -6.33
CA TYR A 42 3.58 -0.86 -5.91
C TYR A 42 3.52 0.65 -5.77
N PHE A 43 2.57 1.28 -6.46
CA PHE A 43 2.35 2.71 -6.28
C PHE A 43 0.86 3.03 -6.31
N ILE A 44 0.49 4.07 -5.58
CA ILE A 44 -0.88 4.56 -5.50
C ILE A 44 -0.91 5.98 -6.05
N THR A 45 -1.85 6.24 -6.94
CA THR A 45 -2.14 7.58 -7.43
C THR A 45 -3.47 8.09 -6.89
N LEU A 46 -3.52 9.37 -6.54
CA LEU A 46 -4.74 10.12 -6.25
C LEU A 46 -4.76 11.34 -7.18
N ASP A 47 -5.80 11.48 -8.02
CA ASP A 47 -5.90 12.56 -9.00
C ASP A 47 -4.63 12.68 -9.87
N ASN A 48 -4.10 11.53 -10.31
CA ASN A 48 -2.85 11.37 -11.08
C ASN A 48 -1.55 11.73 -10.33
N GLU A 49 -1.60 12.12 -9.05
CA GLU A 49 -0.42 12.32 -8.21
C GLU A 49 -0.03 11.01 -7.50
N ILE A 50 1.24 10.61 -7.56
CA ILE A 50 1.74 9.47 -6.77
C ILE A 50 1.81 9.85 -5.30
N ILE A 51 0.97 9.22 -4.47
CA ILE A 51 0.91 9.45 -3.02
C ILE A 51 1.62 8.35 -2.22
N PHE A 52 1.85 7.19 -2.82
CA PHE A 52 2.61 6.08 -2.25
C PHE A 52 3.41 5.39 -3.35
N ASP A 53 4.66 5.03 -3.07
CA ASP A 53 5.57 4.41 -4.03
C ASP A 53 6.58 3.50 -3.34
N TYR A 54 6.32 2.20 -3.40
CA TYR A 54 7.24 1.15 -3.00
C TYR A 54 7.90 0.53 -4.25
N PRO A 55 9.23 0.37 -4.27
CA PRO A 55 10.14 0.55 -3.14
C PRO A 55 10.74 1.97 -3.02
N LYS A 56 10.42 2.90 -3.93
CA LYS A 56 11.11 4.21 -4.04
C LYS A 56 11.17 5.00 -2.73
N GLN A 57 10.09 5.05 -1.95
CA GLN A 57 10.02 5.76 -0.66
C GLN A 57 10.82 5.08 0.45
N PHE A 58 11.11 3.80 0.29
CA PHE A 58 11.71 2.93 1.30
C PHE A 58 13.17 2.62 1.00
N ILE A 59 13.72 3.19 -0.06
CA ILE A 59 15.11 3.03 -0.44
C ILE A 59 15.91 4.28 0.02
N ASN A 60 17.12 4.07 0.55
CA ASN A 60 18.07 5.13 0.87
C ASN A 60 18.88 5.54 -0.38
N GLU A 61 19.69 6.59 -0.26
CA GLU A 61 20.51 7.09 -1.39
C GLU A 61 21.49 6.03 -1.94
N LYS A 62 21.88 5.07 -1.09
CA LYS A 62 22.75 3.94 -1.44
C LYS A 62 21.99 2.76 -2.06
N LYS A 63 20.70 2.91 -2.34
CA LYS A 63 19.80 1.89 -2.88
C LYS A 63 19.50 0.72 -1.94
N GLU A 64 19.70 0.90 -0.64
CA GLU A 64 19.39 -0.08 0.41
C GLU A 64 18.03 0.26 1.03
N LEU A 65 17.32 -0.75 1.56
CA LEU A 65 16.08 -0.52 2.30
C LEU A 65 16.34 0.27 3.60
N LYS A 66 15.57 1.33 3.82
CA LYS A 66 15.50 2.03 5.11
C LYS A 66 14.78 1.12 6.11
N ASN A 67 15.40 0.91 7.27
CA ASN A 67 14.87 0.20 8.45
C ASN A 67 14.77 -1.33 8.36
N LEU A 68 15.92 -2.01 8.35
CA LEU A 68 15.99 -3.40 8.82
C LEU A 68 16.81 -3.47 10.09
N SER A 69 16.12 -3.44 11.23
CA SER A 69 16.61 -4.11 12.43
C SER A 69 16.09 -5.54 12.38
N ARG A 70 16.95 -6.46 11.95
CA ARG A 70 16.99 -7.84 12.44
C ARG A 70 18.35 -8.35 12.03
N ASP A 71 19.10 -8.81 13.02
CA ASP A 71 20.46 -9.29 12.87
C ASP A 71 20.65 -10.14 11.62
N SER A 72 21.87 -10.10 11.10
CA SER A 72 22.44 -10.96 10.06
C SER A 72 22.09 -10.70 8.58
N ILE A 73 23.16 -10.35 7.86
CA ILE A 73 23.53 -10.85 6.52
C ILE A 73 22.81 -10.17 5.34
N ALA A 74 23.55 -9.25 4.72
CA ALA A 74 23.49 -8.87 3.30
C ALA A 74 22.10 -8.96 2.66
N MET A 75 21.23 -8.00 2.99
CA MET A 75 19.98 -7.84 2.26
C MET A 75 20.26 -7.24 0.89
N THR A 76 20.46 -8.12 -0.08
CA THR A 76 20.04 -7.89 -1.47
C THR A 76 18.70 -7.15 -1.44
N TYR A 77 18.58 -6.12 -2.29
CA TYR A 77 17.39 -5.29 -2.61
C TYR A 77 16.01 -5.94 -2.25
N PRO A 78 14.90 -5.18 -2.10
CA PRO A 78 13.59 -5.51 -1.49
C PRO A 78 12.79 -6.76 -1.97
N TYR A 79 13.43 -7.90 -2.21
CA TYR A 79 13.01 -8.83 -3.26
C TYR A 79 12.47 -10.17 -2.77
N ASN A 80 12.69 -10.57 -1.51
CA ASN A 80 12.39 -11.95 -1.16
C ASN A 80 10.90 -12.16 -0.86
N ASN A 81 10.29 -11.44 0.09
CA ASN A 81 8.91 -11.69 0.50
C ASN A 81 7.97 -10.47 0.51
N ASP A 82 8.50 -9.25 0.49
CA ASP A 82 7.72 -8.00 0.63
C ASP A 82 6.50 -7.90 -0.32
N ILE A 83 6.63 -8.46 -1.51
CA ILE A 83 5.60 -8.48 -2.56
C ILE A 83 4.40 -9.34 -2.15
N SER A 84 4.72 -10.53 -1.65
CA SER A 84 3.75 -11.47 -1.12
C SER A 84 3.14 -10.90 0.15
N ASP A 85 3.95 -10.27 1.00
CA ASP A 85 3.51 -9.67 2.26
C ASP A 85 2.56 -8.48 2.03
N ILE A 86 2.84 -7.59 1.07
CA ILE A 86 1.91 -6.52 0.66
C ILE A 86 0.60 -7.12 0.11
N SER A 87 0.70 -8.17 -0.71
CA SER A 87 -0.48 -8.84 -1.27
C SER A 87 -1.33 -9.52 -0.19
N ASP A 88 -0.70 -10.11 0.83
CA ASP A 88 -1.36 -10.75 1.96
C ASP A 88 -1.97 -9.71 2.91
N LEU A 89 -1.29 -8.57 3.13
CA LEU A 89 -1.84 -7.42 3.84
C LEU A 89 -3.13 -6.89 3.18
N PHE A 90 -3.17 -6.81 1.84
CA PHE A 90 -4.40 -6.42 1.12
C PHE A 90 -5.53 -7.45 1.27
N LYS A 91 -5.22 -8.75 1.25
CA LYS A 91 -6.25 -9.79 1.49
C LYS A 91 -6.78 -9.71 2.91
N GLU A 92 -5.90 -9.54 3.89
CA GLU A 92 -6.29 -9.36 5.30
C GLU A 92 -7.22 -8.15 5.45
N TYR A 93 -6.89 -7.03 4.79
CA TYR A 93 -7.70 -5.83 4.78
C TYR A 93 -9.10 -6.05 4.17
N LEU A 94 -9.17 -6.72 3.03
CA LEU A 94 -10.44 -7.02 2.36
C LEU A 94 -11.33 -7.93 3.20
N ASN A 95 -10.75 -8.94 3.85
CA ASN A 95 -11.46 -9.89 4.70
C ASN A 95 -11.87 -9.31 6.06
N THR A 96 -11.41 -8.11 6.42
CA THR A 96 -11.77 -7.48 7.70
C THR A 96 -13.19 -6.90 7.64
N PRO A 97 -14.09 -7.26 8.57
CA PRO A 97 -15.45 -6.70 8.66
C PRO A 97 -15.46 -5.19 8.87
N LYS A 98 -16.50 -4.50 8.40
CA LYS A 98 -16.58 -3.02 8.45
C LYS A 98 -16.56 -2.49 9.89
N GLU A 99 -17.10 -3.26 10.83
CA GLU A 99 -17.21 -2.94 12.25
C GLU A 99 -15.82 -2.83 12.86
N GLU A 100 -14.97 -3.81 12.59
CA GLU A 100 -13.61 -3.94 13.12
C GLU A 100 -12.60 -3.07 12.37
N LEU A 101 -12.89 -2.71 11.12
CA LEU A 101 -11.91 -2.14 10.19
C LEU A 101 -11.15 -0.93 10.74
N LEU A 102 -11.83 0.01 11.40
CA LEU A 102 -11.19 1.24 11.88
C LEU A 102 -10.22 0.96 13.03
N ASP A 103 -10.57 0.04 13.92
CA ASP A 103 -9.90 -0.21 15.19
C ASP A 103 -8.88 -1.36 15.11
N LYS A 104 -9.03 -2.25 14.13
CA LYS A 104 -8.07 -3.32 13.87
C LYS A 104 -6.67 -2.78 13.63
N HIS A 105 -5.72 -3.34 14.38
CA HIS A 105 -4.30 -3.18 14.20
C HIS A 105 -3.78 -4.24 13.20
N PHE A 106 -3.15 -3.79 12.13
CA PHE A 106 -2.59 -4.65 11.08
C PHE A 106 -1.10 -4.80 11.33
N HIS A 107 -0.70 -5.89 12.00
CA HIS A 107 0.67 -6.09 12.49
C HIS A 107 1.74 -6.10 11.40
N ASN A 108 1.36 -6.46 10.17
CA ASN A 108 2.26 -6.56 9.03
C ASN A 108 2.23 -5.31 8.12
N ASP A 109 1.62 -4.21 8.55
CA ASP A 109 1.67 -2.95 7.80
C ASP A 109 2.99 -2.20 8.02
N TYR A 110 4.08 -2.73 7.49
CA TYR A 110 5.41 -2.10 7.57
C TYR A 110 5.54 -0.84 6.69
N TRP A 111 4.58 -0.61 5.79
CA TRP A 111 4.63 0.45 4.78
C TRP A 111 3.68 1.62 5.06
N GLY A 112 2.80 1.50 6.07
CA GLY A 112 1.76 2.50 6.34
C GLY A 112 0.66 2.54 5.28
N LEU A 113 0.47 1.45 4.54
CA LEU A 113 -0.52 1.30 3.46
C LEU A 113 -1.95 1.29 3.99
N ILE A 114 -2.17 0.69 5.18
CA ILE A 114 -3.52 0.45 5.69
C ILE A 114 -4.24 1.76 5.96
N ASN A 115 -3.57 2.78 6.47
CA ASN A 115 -4.21 4.07 6.72
C ASN A 115 -4.63 4.76 5.42
N ILE A 116 -3.86 4.59 4.33
CA ILE A 116 -4.23 5.08 2.99
C ILE A 116 -5.49 4.35 2.48
N LEU A 117 -5.54 3.02 2.64
CA LEU A 117 -6.72 2.23 2.27
C LEU A 117 -7.94 2.59 3.11
N LYS A 118 -7.80 2.70 4.44
CA LYS A 118 -8.88 3.16 5.35
C LYS A 118 -9.42 4.51 4.94
N ALA A 119 -8.57 5.42 4.45
CA ALA A 119 -9.03 6.69 3.93
C ALA A 119 -9.87 6.53 2.66
N ALA A 120 -9.43 5.69 1.71
CA ALA A 120 -10.10 5.48 0.43
C ALA A 120 -11.37 4.61 0.50
N ASP A 121 -11.55 3.82 1.56
CA ASP A 121 -12.59 2.79 1.66
C ASP A 121 -13.99 3.35 1.95
N LYS A 122 -14.94 3.08 1.06
CA LYS A 122 -16.33 3.54 1.15
C LYS A 122 -17.15 2.89 2.26
N ARG A 123 -16.69 1.75 2.81
CA ARG A 123 -17.26 1.12 4.03
C ARG A 123 -17.04 2.02 5.25
N ILE A 124 -16.05 2.91 5.22
CA ILE A 124 -15.80 3.94 6.23
C ILE A 124 -16.51 5.22 5.80
N GLY A 125 -17.61 5.54 6.48
CA GLY A 125 -18.37 6.77 6.24
C GLY A 125 -17.68 8.02 6.79
N LYS A 126 -18.14 9.21 6.35
CA LYS A 126 -17.54 10.53 6.66
C LYS A 126 -17.27 10.76 8.16
N ARG A 127 -18.20 10.39 9.04
CA ARG A 127 -18.03 10.52 10.50
C ARG A 127 -16.82 9.75 11.04
N ARG A 128 -16.60 8.52 10.56
CA ARG A 128 -15.45 7.69 10.97
C ARG A 128 -14.16 8.17 10.30
N LEU A 129 -14.26 8.68 9.08
CA LEU A 129 -13.14 9.27 8.36
C LEU A 129 -12.58 10.51 9.08
N GLU A 130 -13.43 11.33 9.68
CA GLU A 130 -13.03 12.46 10.54
C GLU A 130 -12.24 12.03 11.77
N ILE A 131 -12.52 10.86 12.35
CA ILE A 131 -11.71 10.29 13.44
C ILE A 131 -10.31 9.93 12.92
N LEU A 132 -10.23 9.31 11.74
CA LEU A 132 -8.95 8.99 11.10
C LEU A 132 -8.15 10.26 10.78
N ARG A 133 -8.82 11.33 10.33
CA ARG A 133 -8.20 12.64 10.01
C ARG A 133 -7.42 13.21 11.19
N LYS A 134 -7.94 13.07 12.40
CA LYS A 134 -7.30 13.57 13.64
C LYS A 134 -6.01 12.85 14.00
N ARG A 135 -5.80 11.62 13.49
CA ARG A 135 -4.56 10.87 13.69
C ARG A 135 -3.48 11.44 12.75
N LYS A 136 -2.65 12.36 13.27
CA LYS A 136 -1.53 12.96 12.52
C LYS A 136 -0.46 11.90 12.28
N GLY A 137 -0.01 11.71 11.03
CA GLY A 137 1.13 10.81 10.76
C GLY A 137 1.42 10.48 9.29
N ASN A 138 0.40 10.29 8.45
CA ASN A 138 0.60 9.91 7.05
C ASN A 138 0.02 10.98 6.10
N ILE A 139 0.89 11.70 5.38
CA ILE A 139 0.51 12.76 4.42
C ILE A 139 -0.39 12.20 3.31
N ALA A 140 -0.08 11.01 2.78
CA ALA A 140 -0.88 10.37 1.75
C ALA A 140 -2.31 10.07 2.24
N THR A 141 -2.43 9.55 3.47
CA THR A 141 -3.74 9.37 4.13
C THR A 141 -4.51 10.68 4.22
N GLN A 142 -3.88 11.77 4.65
CA GLN A 142 -4.54 13.06 4.78
C GLN A 142 -5.00 13.62 3.43
N LYS A 143 -4.23 13.43 2.36
CA LYS A 143 -4.63 13.80 0.99
C LYS A 143 -5.90 13.05 0.55
N VAL A 144 -5.94 11.74 0.76
CA VAL A 144 -7.11 10.92 0.41
C VAL A 144 -8.33 11.33 1.25
N ILE A 145 -8.15 11.58 2.54
CA ILE A 145 -9.23 12.06 3.43
C ILE A 145 -9.79 13.39 2.93
N ALA A 146 -8.92 14.36 2.63
CA ALA A 146 -9.34 15.66 2.13
C ALA A 146 -10.16 15.52 0.84
N ARG A 147 -9.74 14.62 -0.06
CA ARG A 147 -10.42 14.36 -1.33
C ARG A 147 -11.80 13.70 -1.19
N ARG A 148 -12.02 12.92 -0.13
CA ARG A 148 -13.33 12.28 0.16
C ARG A 148 -14.31 13.16 0.95
N LEU A 149 -13.79 14.17 1.65
CA LEU A 149 -14.61 15.06 2.47
C LEU A 149 -14.98 16.35 1.75
N GLY A 150 -14.12 16.84 0.86
CA GLY A 150 -14.43 17.92 -0.10
C GLY A 150 -15.37 17.43 -1.19
#